data_AF-A0A8S1PYK0-F1
#
_entry.id   AF-A0A8S1PYK0-F1
#
_cell.length_a   1.000
_cell.length_b   1.000
_cell.length_c   1.000
_cell.angle_alpha   90.00
_cell.angle_beta   90.00
_cell.angle_gamma   90.00
#
_symmetry.space_group_name_H-M   'P 1'
#
loop_
_entity.id
_entity.type
_entity.pdbx_description
1 polymer ?
#
loop_
_entity_poly.entity_id
_entity_poly.type
_entity_poly.pdbx_seq_one_letter_code
_entity_poly.pdbx_strand_id
1 'polypeptide(L)'
;MYLTADSALQLLHEKRNKFQVEIRRKRTENTFQQKRAIFVQNKVWDLELLAQYALEFYNRGDLQECENYLIRLNEYADSQYSANLKSINTITFLGEIATNCDYHILAIVLSIYQKIYLPECLNPYLLSQIQRFENSELIKQFVVLLHKIVKNNPLNHLVEQCDFVSYLVEISLLLDNFEQWFKIVEVLGSYIKQPSYYFKKLVVTCIKFIEYDTDLATFQIMLTMISCEKDNKNSINYLLANAGFVDLIMDKLDKNMMLSISIISKIVEESDEGTILFIQHGLLKTLSNLYFEMRENQTAFIYITANICFLKNDYVITEVLTSEIFNTILALDEQELNKNDYIYISQMLQQLIRKYSNEQLYRYLLNKTDYVYMLGHMMKQFELREVLQNAISCVIHMAHSQSEELAKLFRYDINIIEQVFEFLNIKYD
;
A
#
# COMPACT_ATOMS: atom_id res chain seq x y z
N MET A 1 56.76 -43.49 40.34
CA MET A 1 55.57 -43.93 39.58
C MET A 1 55.94 -43.90 38.11
N TYR A 2 56.10 -45.07 37.48
CA TYR A 2 56.36 -45.15 36.05
C TYR A 2 55.02 -45.05 35.30
N LEU A 3 54.93 -44.15 34.32
CA LEU A 3 53.79 -44.07 33.39
C LEU A 3 53.68 -45.42 32.67
N THR A 4 52.50 -46.02 32.64
CA THR A 4 52.24 -47.21 31.83
C THR A 4 52.44 -46.87 30.35
N ALA A 5 52.89 -47.83 29.54
CA ALA A 5 53.21 -47.61 28.12
C ALA A 5 52.06 -46.94 27.34
N ASP A 6 50.81 -47.28 27.67
CA ASP A 6 49.62 -46.67 27.06
C ASP A 6 49.41 -45.20 27.46
N SER A 7 49.67 -44.84 28.71
CA SER A 7 49.57 -43.45 29.18
C SER A 7 50.64 -42.55 28.56
N ALA A 8 51.84 -43.09 28.28
CA ALA A 8 52.90 -42.37 27.58
C ALA A 8 52.56 -42.14 26.09
N LEU A 9 51.92 -43.12 25.45
CA LEU A 9 51.46 -43.04 24.06
C LEU A 9 50.35 -41.99 23.88
N GLN A 10 49.40 -41.93 24.82
CA GLN A 10 48.31 -40.96 24.80
C GLN A 10 48.83 -39.52 24.95
N LEU A 11 49.80 -39.31 25.84
CA LEU A 11 50.46 -38.01 26.07
C LEU A 11 51.29 -37.55 24.87
N LEU A 12 51.91 -38.49 24.13
CA LEU A 12 52.61 -38.21 22.88
C LEU A 12 51.66 -37.83 21.74
N HIS A 13 50.49 -38.49 21.66
CA HIS A 13 49.45 -38.13 20.69
C HIS A 13 48.87 -36.74 20.95
N GLU A 14 48.59 -36.38 22.21
CA GLU A 14 48.13 -35.03 22.56
C GLU A 14 49.17 -33.96 22.25
N LYS A 15 50.45 -34.21 22.56
CA LYS A 15 51.54 -33.28 22.23
C LYS A 15 51.71 -33.13 20.71
N ARG A 16 51.61 -34.23 19.95
CA ARG A 16 51.67 -34.21 18.48
C ARG A 16 50.50 -33.42 17.89
N ASN A 17 49.28 -33.59 18.39
CA ASN A 17 48.12 -32.85 17.92
C ASN A 17 48.24 -31.35 18.23
N LYS A 18 48.67 -30.99 19.45
CA LYS A 18 48.94 -29.58 19.80
C LYS A 18 50.01 -28.96 18.89
N PHE A 19 51.08 -29.69 18.62
CA PHE A 19 52.16 -29.21 17.75
C PHE A 19 51.72 -29.07 16.28
N GLN A 20 50.88 -29.98 15.76
CA GLN A 20 50.34 -29.88 14.41
C GLN A 20 49.36 -28.71 14.25
N VAL A 21 48.54 -28.43 15.28
CA VAL A 21 47.68 -27.24 15.33
C VAL A 21 48.52 -25.97 15.33
N GLU A 22 49.60 -25.94 16.13
CA GLU A 22 50.49 -24.79 16.21
C GLU A 22 51.28 -24.53 14.91
N ILE A 23 51.72 -25.60 14.22
CA ILE A 23 52.34 -25.49 12.89
C ILE A 23 51.33 -24.97 11.85
N ARG A 24 50.07 -25.43 11.87
CA ARG A 24 49.04 -24.92 10.97
C ARG A 24 48.77 -23.44 11.22
N ARG A 25 48.74 -23.01 12.49
CA ARG A 25 48.57 -21.62 12.92
C ARG A 25 49.73 -20.73 12.45
N LYS A 26 50.98 -21.18 12.65
CA LYS A 26 52.19 -20.48 12.19
C LYS A 26 52.30 -20.41 10.66
N ARG A 27 51.83 -21.45 9.94
CA ARG A 27 51.78 -21.43 8.47
C ARG A 27 50.72 -20.45 7.96
N THR A 28 49.54 -20.39 8.58
CA THR A 28 48.51 -19.39 8.23
C THR A 28 49.00 -17.97 8.52
N GLU A 29 49.64 -17.74 9.67
CA GLU A 29 50.28 -16.45 9.99
C GLU A 29 51.38 -16.05 9.00
N ASN A 30 52.26 -16.97 8.57
CA ASN A 30 53.31 -16.66 7.59
C ASN A 30 52.75 -16.36 6.19
N THR A 31 51.76 -17.12 5.74
CA THR A 31 51.10 -16.87 4.45
C THR A 31 50.38 -15.52 4.47
N PHE A 32 49.85 -15.14 5.64
CA PHE A 32 49.19 -13.86 5.89
C PHE A 32 50.18 -12.70 5.93
N GLN A 33 51.31 -12.82 6.64
CA GLN A 33 52.36 -11.80 6.64
C GLN A 33 52.91 -11.56 5.23
N GLN A 34 53.05 -12.61 4.42
CA GLN A 34 53.42 -12.49 3.01
C GLN A 34 52.34 -11.77 2.19
N LYS A 35 51.06 -12.10 2.34
CA LYS A 35 49.95 -11.39 1.67
C LYS A 35 49.83 -9.93 2.13
N ARG A 36 50.05 -9.64 3.41
CA ARG A 36 50.08 -8.29 3.99
C ARG A 36 51.24 -7.46 3.44
N ALA A 37 52.43 -8.04 3.33
CA ALA A 37 53.59 -7.39 2.73
C ALA A 37 53.37 -7.05 1.25
N ILE A 38 52.74 -7.96 0.49
CA ILE A 38 52.37 -7.73 -0.91
C ILE A 38 51.30 -6.64 -1.04
N PHE A 39 50.33 -6.59 -0.13
CA PHE A 39 49.26 -5.59 -0.13
C PHE A 39 49.77 -4.16 0.18
N VAL A 40 50.67 -4.04 1.16
CA VAL A 40 51.33 -2.77 1.51
C VAL A 40 52.26 -2.28 0.39
N GLN A 41 52.89 -3.19 -0.35
CA GLN A 41 53.81 -2.82 -1.44
C GLN A 41 53.11 -2.47 -2.76
N ASN A 42 51.96 -3.06 -3.09
CA ASN A 42 51.41 -2.96 -4.45
C ASN A 42 50.26 -1.97 -4.67
N LYS A 43 49.77 -1.22 -3.66
CA LYS A 43 48.58 -0.35 -3.80
C LYS A 43 47.47 -1.05 -4.62
N VAL A 44 47.19 -2.32 -4.34
CA VAL A 44 46.10 -3.05 -4.98
C VAL A 44 44.89 -2.87 -4.06
N TRP A 45 43.89 -2.16 -4.55
CA TRP A 45 42.72 -1.69 -3.80
C TRP A 45 41.64 -2.78 -3.82
N ASP A 46 42.02 -3.97 -3.35
CA ASP A 46 41.10 -5.09 -3.29
C ASP A 46 40.19 -4.92 -2.07
N LEU A 47 38.97 -4.44 -2.34
CA LEU A 47 37.94 -4.15 -1.35
C LEU A 47 37.49 -5.41 -0.61
N GLU A 48 37.49 -6.55 -1.29
CA GLU A 48 37.17 -7.84 -0.68
C GLU A 48 38.26 -8.25 0.32
N LEU A 49 39.53 -8.01 -0.03
CA LEU A 49 40.64 -8.28 0.87
C LEU A 49 40.64 -7.36 2.10
N LEU A 50 40.26 -6.09 1.94
CA LEU A 50 40.07 -5.17 3.07
C LEU A 50 38.97 -5.66 4.02
N ALA A 51 37.83 -6.11 3.47
CA ALA A 51 36.75 -6.69 4.28
C ALA A 51 37.18 -8.00 4.96
N GLN A 52 37.93 -8.85 4.27
CA GLN A 52 38.50 -10.07 4.85
C GLN A 52 39.45 -9.76 6.02
N TYR A 53 40.33 -8.77 5.86
CA TYR A 53 41.22 -8.36 6.94
C TYR A 53 40.46 -7.79 8.12
N ALA A 54 39.46 -6.94 7.88
CA ALA A 54 38.60 -6.42 8.95
C ALA A 54 37.99 -7.54 9.79
N LEU A 55 37.42 -8.57 9.14
CA LEU A 55 36.84 -9.73 9.82
C LEU A 55 37.88 -10.54 10.61
N GLU A 56 39.07 -10.73 10.06
CA GLU A 56 40.13 -11.49 10.73
C GLU A 56 40.63 -10.79 11.99
N PHE A 57 40.83 -9.47 11.96
CA PHE A 57 41.22 -8.69 13.14
C PHE A 57 40.09 -8.64 14.17
N TYR A 58 38.83 -8.52 13.72
CA TYR A 58 37.66 -8.64 14.59
C TYR A 58 37.63 -9.98 15.34
N ASN A 59 37.80 -11.10 14.63
CA ASN A 59 37.81 -12.45 15.21
C ASN A 59 39.00 -12.69 16.16
N ARG A 60 40.08 -11.90 16.05
CA ARG A 60 41.23 -11.93 16.97
C ARG A 60 41.04 -11.04 18.20
N GLY A 61 39.98 -10.23 18.24
CA GLY A 61 39.73 -9.25 19.29
C GLY A 61 40.51 -7.93 19.13
N ASP A 62 41.19 -7.73 17.99
CA ASP A 62 41.88 -6.48 17.68
C ASP A 62 40.91 -5.50 16.99
N LEU A 63 40.05 -4.91 17.81
CA LEU A 63 38.95 -4.05 17.36
C LEU A 63 39.47 -2.76 16.70
N GLN A 64 40.61 -2.23 17.16
CA GLN A 64 41.19 -1.00 16.60
C GLN A 64 41.66 -1.22 15.16
N GLU A 65 42.35 -2.33 14.90
CA GLU A 65 42.84 -2.60 13.56
C GLU A 65 41.68 -3.00 12.63
N CYS A 66 40.67 -3.72 13.14
CA CYS A 66 39.41 -3.94 12.44
C CYS A 66 38.77 -2.61 11.99
N GLU A 67 38.62 -1.66 12.92
CA GLU A 67 38.04 -0.35 12.65
C GLU A 67 38.83 0.41 11.59
N ASN A 68 40.17 0.41 11.67
CA ASN A 68 41.04 1.04 10.67
C ASN A 68 40.80 0.49 9.26
N TYR A 69 40.62 -0.82 9.13
CA TYR A 69 40.33 -1.46 7.84
C TYR A 69 38.92 -1.12 7.34
N LEU A 70 37.93 -1.05 8.24
CA LEU A 70 36.57 -0.65 7.89
C LEU A 70 36.48 0.83 7.46
N ILE A 71 37.18 1.75 8.13
CA ILE A 71 37.25 3.17 7.75
C ILE A 71 37.82 3.30 6.34
N ARG A 72 38.95 2.63 6.05
CA ARG A 72 39.54 2.62 4.71
C ARG A 72 38.58 2.04 3.67
N LEU A 73 37.91 0.94 4.00
CA LEU A 73 36.91 0.34 3.11
C LEU A 73 35.76 1.33 2.83
N ASN A 74 35.30 2.06 3.84
CA ASN A 74 34.25 3.08 3.72
C ASN A 74 34.71 4.26 2.84
N GLU A 75 35.93 4.76 3.00
CA GLU A 75 36.50 5.83 2.16
C GLU A 75 36.55 5.41 0.68
N TYR A 76 36.96 4.17 0.41
CA TYR A 76 37.10 3.68 -0.95
C TYR A 76 35.78 3.32 -1.63
N ALA A 77 34.72 3.15 -0.84
CA ALA A 77 33.39 2.86 -1.36
C ALA A 77 32.71 4.00 -2.13
N ASP A 78 33.18 5.24 -1.99
CA ASP A 78 32.69 6.39 -2.78
C ASP A 78 33.41 6.57 -4.13
N SER A 79 34.53 5.87 -4.35
CA SER A 79 35.36 6.08 -5.54
C SER A 79 34.78 5.37 -6.78
N GLN A 80 35.02 5.91 -7.97
CA GLN A 80 34.56 5.39 -9.29
C GLN A 80 34.94 3.91 -9.60
N TYR A 81 35.60 3.21 -8.67
CA TYR A 81 36.08 1.83 -8.78
C TYR A 81 35.10 0.79 -8.15
N SER A 82 33.84 1.16 -7.90
CA SER A 82 32.87 0.42 -7.06
C SER A 82 32.34 -0.94 -7.56
N ALA A 83 32.86 -1.48 -8.68
CA ALA A 83 32.43 -2.80 -9.17
C ALA A 83 32.79 -3.95 -8.19
N ASN A 84 33.92 -3.83 -7.48
CA ASN A 84 34.41 -4.88 -6.57
C ASN A 84 33.80 -4.85 -5.16
N LEU A 85 33.15 -3.75 -4.75
CA LEU A 85 32.41 -3.67 -3.48
C LEU A 85 31.10 -4.43 -3.50
N LYS A 86 30.59 -4.73 -4.70
CA LYS A 86 29.38 -5.52 -4.92
C LYS A 86 29.66 -7.03 -4.91
N SER A 87 30.85 -7.47 -4.49
CA SER A 87 31.12 -8.90 -4.34
C SER A 87 30.33 -9.45 -3.14
N ILE A 88 29.65 -10.58 -3.35
CA ILE A 88 28.89 -11.28 -2.30
C ILE A 88 29.79 -11.60 -1.09
N ASN A 89 31.07 -11.88 -1.34
CA ASN A 89 32.05 -12.16 -0.28
C ASN A 89 32.28 -10.95 0.62
N THR A 90 32.42 -9.75 0.04
CA THR A 90 32.57 -8.50 0.80
C THR A 90 31.37 -8.29 1.74
N ILE A 91 30.15 -8.46 1.21
CA ILE A 91 28.91 -8.33 1.99
C ILE A 91 28.84 -9.37 3.11
N THR A 92 29.24 -10.61 2.81
CA THR A 92 29.26 -11.73 3.77
C THR A 92 30.22 -11.44 4.93
N PHE A 93 31.44 -11.00 4.64
CA PHE A 93 32.42 -10.68 5.68
C PHE A 93 31.96 -9.53 6.58
N LEU A 94 31.39 -8.47 5.98
CA LEU A 94 30.80 -7.36 6.74
C LEU A 94 29.60 -7.83 7.59
N GLY A 95 28.80 -8.76 7.07
CA GLY A 95 27.65 -9.32 7.78
C GLY A 95 28.05 -10.12 9.01
N GLU A 96 29.13 -10.88 8.93
CA GLU A 96 29.68 -11.61 10.09
C GLU A 96 30.14 -10.64 11.18
N ILE A 97 30.84 -9.56 10.82
CA ILE A 97 31.24 -8.51 11.78
C ILE A 97 29.99 -7.87 12.41
N ALA A 98 29.01 -7.49 11.59
CA ALA A 98 27.79 -6.83 12.03
C ALA A 98 26.95 -7.67 13.00
N THR A 99 27.14 -8.99 13.04
CA THR A 99 26.30 -9.90 13.84
C THR A 99 26.54 -9.76 15.34
N ASN A 100 27.70 -9.27 15.80
CA ASN A 100 28.02 -9.17 17.23
C ASN A 100 28.98 -8.00 17.59
N CYS A 101 29.12 -7.01 16.72
CA CYS A 101 30.00 -5.88 16.96
C CYS A 101 29.43 -4.88 17.99
N ASP A 102 30.26 -3.92 18.38
CA ASP A 102 29.82 -2.77 19.15
C ASP A 102 29.11 -1.74 18.25
N TYR A 103 28.54 -0.74 18.91
CA TYR A 103 27.84 0.38 18.28
C TYR A 103 28.67 1.10 17.20
N HIS A 104 29.96 1.32 17.45
CA HIS A 104 30.80 2.13 16.56
C HIS A 104 31.12 1.38 15.27
N ILE A 105 31.51 0.12 15.40
CA ILE A 105 31.79 -0.75 14.25
C ILE A 105 30.52 -0.93 13.43
N LEU A 106 29.36 -1.12 14.08
CA LEU A 106 28.07 -1.24 13.40
C LEU A 106 27.74 0.00 12.55
N ALA A 107 27.97 1.20 13.08
CA ALA A 107 27.75 2.45 12.35
C ALA A 107 28.63 2.54 11.08
N ILE A 108 29.89 2.11 11.16
CA ILE A 108 30.78 2.11 9.98
C ILE A 108 30.29 1.09 8.95
N VAL A 109 29.89 -0.12 9.38
CA VAL A 109 29.34 -1.13 8.48
C VAL A 109 28.07 -0.63 7.79
N LEU A 110 27.15 0.02 8.50
CA LEU A 110 25.95 0.62 7.91
C LEU A 110 26.30 1.71 6.89
N SER A 111 27.30 2.57 7.18
CA SER A 111 27.80 3.55 6.22
C SER A 111 28.33 2.89 4.93
N ILE A 112 29.06 1.78 5.06
CA ILE A 112 29.55 1.02 3.89
C ILE A 112 28.37 0.43 3.12
N TYR A 113 27.42 -0.19 3.81
CA TYR A 113 26.21 -0.74 3.17
C TYR A 113 25.40 0.34 2.45
N GLN A 114 25.30 1.57 2.97
CA GLN A 114 24.64 2.67 2.25
C GLN A 114 25.35 3.08 0.95
N LYS A 115 26.63 2.74 0.78
CA LYS A 115 27.38 2.96 -0.45
C LYS A 115 27.29 1.77 -1.41
N ILE A 116 27.08 0.55 -0.89
CA ILE A 116 26.86 -0.67 -1.68
C ILE A 116 25.41 -0.77 -2.18
N TYR A 117 24.45 -0.49 -1.28
CA TYR A 117 22.99 -0.47 -1.47
C TYR A 117 22.41 -1.71 -2.18
N LEU A 118 23.00 -2.88 -1.95
CA LEU A 118 22.51 -4.14 -2.48
C LEU A 118 21.53 -4.83 -1.52
N PRO A 119 20.54 -5.59 -2.03
CA PRO A 119 19.59 -6.35 -1.20
C PRO A 119 20.26 -7.24 -0.15
N GLU A 120 21.38 -7.87 -0.51
CA GLU A 120 22.15 -8.80 0.31
C GLU A 120 22.74 -8.14 1.58
N CYS A 121 22.73 -6.81 1.66
CA CYS A 121 23.11 -6.09 2.88
C CYS A 121 22.09 -6.26 4.03
N LEU A 122 20.88 -6.74 3.74
CA LEU A 122 19.77 -6.86 4.70
C LEU A 122 19.68 -8.26 5.32
N ASN A 123 20.70 -8.63 6.08
CA ASN A 123 20.71 -9.87 6.84
C ASN A 123 19.83 -9.75 8.12
N PRO A 124 19.06 -10.77 8.52
CA PRO A 124 18.22 -10.76 9.73
C PRO A 124 18.97 -10.38 11.01
N TYR A 125 20.23 -10.79 11.11
CA TYR A 125 21.06 -10.47 12.27
C TYR A 125 21.33 -8.97 12.39
N LEU A 126 21.40 -8.23 11.28
CA LEU A 126 21.65 -6.79 11.28
C LEU A 126 20.53 -6.03 11.98
N LEU A 127 19.27 -6.38 11.69
CA LEU A 127 18.11 -5.79 12.34
C LEU A 127 18.10 -6.07 13.84
N SER A 128 18.35 -7.32 14.22
CA SER A 128 18.39 -7.70 15.64
C SER A 128 19.45 -6.92 16.43
N GLN A 129 20.59 -6.60 15.82
CA GLN A 129 21.62 -5.79 16.45
C GLN A 129 21.22 -4.32 16.54
N ILE A 130 20.64 -3.75 15.49
CA ILE A 130 20.12 -2.36 15.54
C ILE A 130 19.04 -2.23 16.62
N GLN A 131 18.12 -3.21 16.68
CA GLN A 131 17.08 -3.28 17.71
C GLN A 131 17.70 -3.35 19.11
N ARG A 132 18.72 -4.19 19.31
CA ARG A 132 19.41 -4.33 20.59
C ARG A 132 20.04 -3.03 21.09
N PHE A 133 20.55 -2.18 20.19
CA PHE A 133 21.21 -0.94 20.58
C PHE A 133 20.25 0.22 20.86
N GLU A 134 18.99 0.14 20.41
CA GLU A 134 17.95 1.17 20.58
C GLU A 134 18.45 2.60 20.26
N ASN A 135 19.38 2.73 19.31
CA ASN A 135 20.05 3.98 19.03
C ASN A 135 19.46 4.68 17.79
N SER A 136 18.97 5.91 17.98
CA SER A 136 18.31 6.69 16.93
C SER A 136 19.17 6.93 15.68
N GLU A 137 20.49 7.04 15.82
CA GLU A 137 21.39 7.30 14.68
C GLU A 137 21.59 6.05 13.83
N LEU A 138 21.76 4.87 14.45
CA LEU A 138 21.80 3.60 13.73
C LEU A 138 20.48 3.33 13.01
N ILE A 139 19.36 3.62 13.65
CA ILE A 139 18.03 3.47 13.05
C ILE A 139 17.91 4.37 11.81
N LYS A 140 18.31 5.65 11.91
CA LYS A 140 18.33 6.58 10.75
C LYS A 140 19.23 6.08 9.63
N GLN A 141 20.42 5.59 9.95
CA GLN A 141 21.34 5.05 8.95
C GLN A 141 20.76 3.80 8.27
N PHE A 142 20.10 2.94 9.02
CA PHE A 142 19.44 1.77 8.46
C PHE A 142 18.25 2.15 7.57
N VAL A 143 17.46 3.15 7.97
CA VAL A 143 16.41 3.74 7.13
C VAL A 143 16.96 4.28 5.81
N VAL A 144 18.07 5.02 5.84
CA VAL A 144 18.72 5.53 4.62
C VAL A 144 19.18 4.39 3.72
N LEU A 145 19.72 3.31 4.30
CA LEU A 145 20.09 2.10 3.57
C LEU A 145 18.87 1.49 2.86
N LEU A 146 17.77 1.27 3.59
CA LEU A 146 16.52 0.74 3.03
C LEU A 146 16.03 1.59 1.86
N HIS A 147 16.01 2.91 2.02
CA HIS A 147 15.60 3.84 0.95
C HIS A 147 16.48 3.73 -0.29
N LYS A 148 17.81 3.64 -0.13
CA LYS A 148 18.75 3.48 -1.24
C LYS A 148 18.58 2.12 -1.94
N ILE A 149 18.35 1.04 -1.19
CA ILE A 149 18.13 -0.30 -1.76
C ILE A 149 16.89 -0.30 -2.65
N VAL A 150 15.78 0.26 -2.17
CA VAL A 150 14.49 0.32 -2.90
C VAL A 150 14.64 1.11 -4.20
N LYS A 151 15.29 2.28 -4.12
CA LYS A 151 15.43 3.18 -5.26
C LYS A 151 16.26 2.59 -6.41
N ASN A 152 17.18 1.66 -6.12
CA ASN A 152 18.20 1.22 -7.06
C ASN A 152 18.14 -0.26 -7.47
N ASN A 153 17.19 -1.05 -6.94
CA ASN A 153 17.11 -2.49 -7.23
C ASN A 153 15.71 -2.93 -7.71
N PRO A 154 15.60 -4.04 -8.47
CA PRO A 154 14.31 -4.57 -8.92
C PRO A 154 13.45 -5.05 -7.74
N LEU A 155 12.27 -4.45 -7.58
CA LEU A 155 11.40 -4.60 -6.42
C LEU A 155 10.88 -6.02 -6.15
N ASN A 156 10.50 -6.76 -7.20
CA ASN A 156 10.00 -8.13 -7.03
C ASN A 156 11.05 -9.01 -6.32
N HIS A 157 12.33 -8.79 -6.63
CA HIS A 157 13.43 -9.51 -6.00
C HIS A 157 13.65 -9.08 -4.53
N LEU A 158 13.54 -7.78 -4.23
CA LEU A 158 13.64 -7.25 -2.87
C LEU A 158 12.58 -7.84 -1.92
N VAL A 159 11.37 -8.00 -2.44
CA VAL A 159 10.20 -8.42 -1.66
C VAL A 159 10.17 -9.93 -1.50
N GLU A 160 10.44 -10.68 -2.57
CA GLU A 160 10.37 -12.15 -2.56
C GLU A 160 11.57 -12.80 -1.87
N GLN A 161 12.75 -12.18 -1.91
CA GLN A 161 13.98 -12.82 -1.41
C GLN A 161 14.53 -12.27 -0.10
N CYS A 162 14.14 -11.06 0.33
CA CYS A 162 14.81 -10.39 1.45
C CYS A 162 13.89 -9.99 2.63
N ASP A 163 12.62 -10.44 2.66
CA ASP A 163 11.61 -10.07 3.68
C ASP A 163 11.61 -8.56 4.04
N PHE A 164 11.90 -7.72 3.04
CA PHE A 164 12.25 -6.31 3.16
C PHE A 164 11.19 -5.50 3.94
N VAL A 165 9.93 -5.87 3.77
CA VAL A 165 8.76 -5.25 4.42
C VAL A 165 8.77 -5.49 5.93
N SER A 166 9.20 -6.66 6.37
CA SER A 166 9.28 -6.97 7.81
C SER A 166 10.33 -6.12 8.48
N TYR A 167 11.49 -5.92 7.85
CA TYR A 167 12.52 -4.99 8.35
C TYR A 167 11.99 -3.57 8.53
N LEU A 168 11.22 -3.08 7.55
CA LEU A 168 10.65 -1.75 7.61
C LEU A 168 9.63 -1.60 8.73
N VAL A 169 8.76 -2.59 8.91
CA VAL A 169 7.75 -2.57 9.96
C VAL A 169 8.40 -2.71 11.33
N GLU A 170 9.36 -3.60 11.48
CA GLU A 170 10.06 -3.82 12.74
C GLU A 170 10.98 -2.65 13.12
N ILE A 171 11.71 -2.06 12.17
CA ILE A 171 12.52 -0.86 12.46
C ILE A 171 11.63 0.35 12.73
N SER A 172 10.43 0.41 12.14
CA SER A 172 9.52 1.54 12.33
C SER A 172 8.93 1.65 13.72
N LEU A 173 8.76 0.53 14.41
CA LEU A 173 8.36 0.52 15.81
C LEU A 173 9.44 1.12 16.73
N LEU A 174 10.67 1.27 16.23
CA LEU A 174 11.79 1.88 16.94
C LEU A 174 12.06 3.34 16.53
N LEU A 175 11.37 3.87 15.52
CA LEU A 175 11.51 5.26 15.12
C LEU A 175 10.70 6.15 16.07
N ASP A 176 11.37 7.03 16.81
CA ASP A 176 10.70 8.09 17.59
C ASP A 176 9.97 9.10 16.68
N ASN A 177 10.34 9.16 15.39
CA ASN A 177 9.77 10.08 14.41
C ASN A 177 8.93 9.34 13.36
N PHE A 178 7.63 9.23 13.61
CA PHE A 178 6.65 8.64 12.71
C PHE A 178 6.50 9.38 11.36
N GLU A 179 6.86 10.67 11.27
CA GLU A 179 6.81 11.43 10.00
C GLU A 179 7.84 10.89 8.99
N GLN A 180 9.07 10.63 9.44
CA GLN A 180 10.10 10.02 8.59
C GLN A 180 9.73 8.61 8.18
N TRP A 181 9.02 7.89 9.05
CA TRP A 181 8.50 6.57 8.72
C TRP A 181 7.49 6.62 7.58
N PHE A 182 6.49 7.51 7.67
CA PHE A 182 5.46 7.64 6.64
C PHE A 182 6.04 7.96 5.26
N LYS A 183 7.09 8.79 5.18
CA LYS A 183 7.81 9.09 3.92
C LYS A 183 8.44 7.85 3.27
N ILE A 184 8.97 6.93 4.06
CA ILE A 184 9.55 5.68 3.54
C ILE A 184 8.42 4.77 3.03
N VAL A 185 7.36 4.70 3.82
CA VAL A 185 6.19 3.86 3.56
C VAL A 185 5.44 4.32 2.31
N GLU A 186 5.34 5.64 2.07
CA GLU A 186 4.81 6.24 0.84
C GLU A 186 5.62 5.83 -0.41
N VAL A 187 6.96 5.95 -0.33
CA VAL A 187 7.86 5.50 -1.40
C VAL A 187 7.61 4.03 -1.73
N LEU A 188 7.41 3.17 -0.72
CA LEU A 188 7.10 1.76 -0.93
C LEU A 188 5.70 1.52 -1.48
N GLY A 189 4.74 2.33 -1.06
CA GLY A 189 3.37 2.38 -1.58
C GLY A 189 3.35 2.48 -3.09
N SER A 190 4.20 3.33 -3.66
CA SER A 190 4.33 3.52 -5.12
C SER A 190 4.76 2.26 -5.90
N TYR A 191 5.19 1.21 -5.20
CA TYR A 191 5.78 0.00 -5.78
C TYR A 191 4.96 -1.29 -5.53
N ILE A 192 3.76 -1.18 -4.95
CA ILE A 192 2.91 -2.32 -4.63
C ILE A 192 2.29 -2.94 -5.90
N LYS A 193 2.92 -3.98 -6.45
CA LYS A 193 2.35 -4.83 -7.53
C LYS A 193 1.65 -6.10 -7.03
N GLN A 194 1.76 -6.41 -5.74
CA GLN A 194 1.14 -7.58 -5.07
C GLN A 194 0.70 -7.21 -3.64
N PRO A 195 -0.42 -6.48 -3.46
CA PRO A 195 -0.87 -5.96 -2.17
C PRO A 195 -0.98 -7.00 -1.05
N SER A 196 -1.32 -8.25 -1.40
CA SER A 196 -1.55 -9.40 -0.49
C SER A 196 -0.47 -9.52 0.58
N TYR A 197 0.77 -9.40 0.12
CA TYR A 197 1.96 -9.63 0.92
C TYR A 197 2.18 -8.51 1.97
N TYR A 198 1.64 -7.32 1.72
CA TYR A 198 1.86 -6.11 2.51
C TYR A 198 0.75 -5.82 3.52
N PHE A 199 -0.44 -6.46 3.39
CA PHE A 199 -1.64 -6.14 4.20
C PHE A 199 -1.41 -6.13 5.71
N LYS A 200 -0.96 -7.25 6.26
CA LYS A 200 -1.01 -7.43 7.70
C LYS A 200 0.08 -6.66 8.44
N LYS A 201 1.24 -6.48 7.81
CA LYS A 201 2.41 -5.85 8.44
C LYS A 201 2.45 -4.34 8.22
N LEU A 202 2.10 -3.86 7.02
CA LEU A 202 2.18 -2.43 6.69
C LEU A 202 0.89 -1.69 7.09
N VAL A 203 -0.26 -2.11 6.56
CA VAL A 203 -1.52 -1.35 6.70
C VAL A 203 -2.02 -1.30 8.12
N VAL A 204 -2.03 -2.44 8.83
CA VAL A 204 -2.45 -2.48 10.25
C VAL A 204 -1.59 -1.54 11.09
N THR A 205 -0.30 -1.49 10.79
CA THR A 205 0.64 -0.59 11.47
C THR A 205 0.37 0.86 11.11
N CYS A 206 0.11 1.18 9.83
CA CYS A 206 -0.28 2.54 9.40
C CYS A 206 -1.56 3.02 10.07
N ILE A 207 -2.60 2.17 10.14
CA ILE A 207 -3.84 2.50 10.84
C ILE A 207 -3.57 2.81 12.32
N LYS A 208 -2.72 2.04 13.00
CA LYS A 208 -2.41 2.25 14.43
C LYS A 208 -1.74 3.59 14.70
N PHE A 209 -0.95 4.11 13.76
CA PHE A 209 -0.18 5.35 13.92
C PHE A 209 -0.72 6.51 13.08
N ILE A 210 -1.98 6.42 12.64
CA ILE A 210 -2.55 7.37 11.68
C ILE A 210 -2.70 8.79 12.22
N GLU A 211 -2.71 8.96 13.54
CA GLU A 211 -2.70 10.28 14.18
C GLU A 211 -1.41 11.06 13.90
N TYR A 212 -0.31 10.36 13.60
CA TYR A 212 0.98 10.93 13.24
C TYR A 212 1.19 11.07 11.72
N ASP A 213 0.20 10.67 10.91
CA ASP A 213 0.26 10.72 9.44
C ASP A 213 -0.06 12.12 8.92
N THR A 214 0.97 12.96 8.80
CA THR A 214 0.82 14.36 8.34
C THR A 214 0.50 14.47 6.86
N ASP A 215 1.00 13.53 6.05
CA ASP A 215 1.01 13.61 4.59
C ASP A 215 -0.06 12.69 3.94
N LEU A 216 -0.91 12.06 4.76
CA LEU A 216 -1.95 11.11 4.34
C LEU A 216 -1.39 9.88 3.62
N ALA A 217 -0.14 9.52 3.93
CA ALA A 217 0.55 8.38 3.33
C ALA A 217 -0.21 7.07 3.57
N THR A 218 -0.85 6.92 4.74
CA THR A 218 -1.70 5.77 5.08
C THR A 218 -2.84 5.62 4.08
N PHE A 219 -3.55 6.72 3.79
CA PHE A 219 -4.69 6.72 2.87
C PHE A 219 -4.25 6.45 1.44
N GLN A 220 -3.13 7.04 1.01
CA GLN A 220 -2.58 6.79 -0.33
C GLN A 220 -2.17 5.33 -0.53
N ILE A 221 -1.60 4.70 0.50
CA ILE A 221 -1.24 3.28 0.47
C ILE A 221 -2.46 2.40 0.45
N MET A 222 -3.46 2.69 1.29
CA MET A 222 -4.74 1.99 1.24
C MET A 222 -5.35 2.05 -0.15
N LEU A 223 -5.41 3.25 -0.76
CA LEU A 223 -5.94 3.45 -2.10
C LEU A 223 -5.14 2.67 -3.14
N THR A 224 -3.81 2.73 -3.09
CA THR A 224 -2.93 1.98 -4.01
C THR A 224 -3.18 0.47 -3.91
N MET A 225 -3.42 -0.03 -2.70
CA MET A 225 -3.65 -1.45 -2.44
C MET A 225 -4.99 -1.92 -2.98
N ILE A 226 -6.09 -1.23 -2.67
CA ILE A 226 -7.42 -1.59 -3.18
C ILE A 226 -7.57 -1.34 -4.69
N SER A 227 -6.71 -0.51 -5.28
CA SER A 227 -6.69 -0.24 -6.73
C SER A 227 -5.89 -1.28 -7.51
N CYS A 228 -5.21 -2.24 -6.86
CA CYS A 228 -4.42 -3.24 -7.56
C CYS A 228 -5.30 -4.39 -8.08
N GLU A 229 -5.44 -4.49 -9.40
CA GLU A 229 -6.31 -5.46 -10.08
C GLU A 229 -6.09 -6.93 -9.70
N LYS A 230 -4.86 -7.30 -9.32
CA LYS A 230 -4.53 -8.71 -9.03
C LYS A 230 -5.06 -9.19 -7.68
N ASP A 231 -5.37 -8.29 -6.75
CA ASP A 231 -5.67 -8.67 -5.37
C ASP A 231 -6.63 -7.74 -4.63
N ASN A 232 -7.27 -6.80 -5.35
CA ASN A 232 -8.18 -5.81 -4.79
C ASN A 232 -9.26 -6.42 -3.87
N LYS A 233 -9.85 -7.58 -4.21
CA LYS A 233 -10.91 -8.21 -3.41
C LYS A 233 -10.42 -8.66 -2.03
N ASN A 234 -9.28 -9.35 -1.96
CA ASN A 234 -8.72 -9.77 -0.66
C ASN A 234 -8.30 -8.55 0.17
N SER A 235 -7.78 -7.53 -0.52
CA SER A 235 -7.40 -6.25 0.07
C SER A 235 -8.55 -5.58 0.79
N ILE A 236 -9.67 -5.43 0.08
CA ILE A 236 -10.88 -4.81 0.58
C ILE A 236 -11.47 -5.62 1.73
N ASN A 237 -11.60 -6.93 1.57
CA ASN A 237 -12.14 -7.80 2.62
C ASN A 237 -11.32 -7.72 3.92
N TYR A 238 -10.00 -7.63 3.81
CA TYR A 238 -9.14 -7.49 4.98
C TYR A 238 -9.29 -6.14 5.68
N LEU A 239 -9.38 -5.04 4.90
CA LEU A 239 -9.63 -3.70 5.44
C LEU A 239 -10.98 -3.65 6.16
N LEU A 240 -12.03 -4.18 5.55
CA LEU A 240 -13.38 -4.23 6.13
C LEU A 240 -13.45 -5.10 7.40
N ALA A 241 -12.59 -6.12 7.52
CA ALA A 241 -12.48 -6.94 8.72
C ALA A 241 -11.77 -6.22 9.90
N ASN A 242 -11.08 -5.12 9.64
CA ASN A 242 -10.39 -4.36 10.69
C ASN A 242 -11.37 -3.42 11.39
N ALA A 243 -11.58 -3.63 12.69
CA ALA A 243 -12.48 -2.81 13.50
C ALA A 243 -12.04 -1.34 13.49
N GLY A 244 -12.97 -0.43 13.21
CA GLY A 244 -12.72 1.01 13.13
C GLY A 244 -12.18 1.50 11.78
N PHE A 245 -11.96 0.62 10.79
CA PHE A 245 -11.57 1.07 9.44
C PHE A 245 -12.66 1.94 8.78
N VAL A 246 -13.92 1.49 8.82
CA VAL A 246 -15.04 2.23 8.23
C VAL A 246 -15.22 3.58 8.92
N ASP A 247 -15.20 3.61 10.25
CA ASP A 247 -15.26 4.83 11.06
C ASP A 247 -14.14 5.80 10.68
N LEU A 248 -12.91 5.30 10.57
CA LEU A 248 -11.74 6.10 10.20
C LEU A 248 -11.88 6.76 8.82
N ILE A 249 -12.38 6.02 7.82
CA ILE A 249 -12.60 6.57 6.48
C ILE A 249 -13.74 7.59 6.50
N MET A 250 -14.82 7.32 7.24
CA MET A 250 -15.96 8.21 7.39
C MET A 250 -15.58 9.52 8.10
N ASP A 251 -14.84 9.47 9.22
CA ASP A 251 -14.37 10.64 9.98
C ASP A 251 -13.44 11.56 9.18
N LYS A 252 -12.80 11.02 8.14
CA LYS A 252 -11.86 11.74 7.29
C LYS A 252 -12.49 12.29 6.02
N LEU A 253 -13.78 12.03 5.77
CA LEU A 253 -14.50 12.70 4.68
C LEU A 253 -14.49 14.23 4.85
N ASP A 254 -14.70 14.74 6.06
CA ASP A 254 -14.73 16.19 6.32
C ASP A 254 -13.33 16.85 6.27
N LYS A 255 -12.28 16.10 6.60
CA LYS A 255 -10.92 16.62 6.76
C LYS A 255 -10.03 16.40 5.53
N ASN A 256 -10.17 15.26 4.86
CA ASN A 256 -9.32 14.77 3.77
C ASN A 256 -10.17 14.09 2.69
N MET A 257 -11.09 14.87 2.13
CA MET A 257 -12.23 14.37 1.37
C MET A 257 -11.84 13.55 0.13
N MET A 258 -10.90 14.02 -0.69
CA MET A 258 -10.62 13.42 -2.01
C MET A 258 -10.07 11.99 -1.93
N LEU A 259 -9.15 11.72 -0.99
CA LEU A 259 -8.61 10.37 -0.79
C LEU A 259 -9.67 9.43 -0.19
N SER A 260 -10.43 9.92 0.78
CA SER A 260 -11.52 9.16 1.41
C SER A 260 -12.61 8.80 0.39
N ILE A 261 -13.04 9.75 -0.44
CA ILE A 261 -13.97 9.55 -1.56
C ILE A 261 -13.42 8.51 -2.54
N SER A 262 -12.14 8.58 -2.86
CA SER A 262 -11.50 7.65 -3.81
C SER A 262 -11.48 6.22 -3.24
N ILE A 263 -11.19 6.08 -1.94
CA ILE A 263 -11.23 4.78 -1.24
C ILE A 263 -12.64 4.23 -1.20
N ILE A 264 -13.62 5.04 -0.80
CA ILE A 264 -15.04 4.65 -0.74
C ILE A 264 -15.52 4.25 -2.14
N SER A 265 -15.26 5.07 -3.16
CA SER A 265 -15.64 4.78 -4.55
C SER A 265 -15.13 3.42 -4.98
N LYS A 266 -13.85 3.13 -4.70
CA LYS A 266 -13.25 1.87 -5.10
C LYS A 266 -13.81 0.66 -4.34
N ILE A 267 -14.15 0.83 -3.06
CA ILE A 267 -14.81 -0.22 -2.28
C ILE A 267 -16.24 -0.45 -2.79
N VAL A 268 -16.99 0.61 -3.09
CA VAL A 268 -18.35 0.51 -3.62
C VAL A 268 -18.40 -0.21 -4.98
N GLU A 269 -17.41 0.04 -5.84
CA GLU A 269 -17.29 -0.65 -7.14
C GLU A 269 -17.04 -2.17 -7.01
N GLU A 270 -16.33 -2.59 -5.96
CA GLU A 270 -15.73 -3.93 -5.89
C GLU A 270 -16.30 -4.81 -4.77
N SER A 271 -17.04 -4.25 -3.81
CA SER A 271 -17.52 -4.95 -2.61
C SER A 271 -18.93 -4.52 -2.19
N ASP A 272 -19.87 -5.45 -2.38
CA ASP A 272 -21.25 -5.35 -1.90
C ASP A 272 -21.31 -5.20 -0.37
N GLU A 273 -20.51 -5.99 0.37
CA GLU A 273 -20.44 -5.94 1.84
C GLU A 273 -19.90 -4.59 2.33
N GLY A 274 -18.84 -4.08 1.70
CA GLY A 274 -18.29 -2.77 2.01
C GLY A 274 -19.29 -1.64 1.75
N THR A 275 -20.04 -1.72 0.65
CA THR A 275 -21.10 -0.77 0.32
C THR A 275 -22.17 -0.72 1.42
N ILE A 276 -22.66 -1.89 1.85
CA ILE A 276 -23.67 -1.99 2.92
C ILE A 276 -23.13 -1.41 4.24
N LEU A 277 -21.88 -1.73 4.60
CA LEU A 277 -21.25 -1.20 5.80
C LEU A 277 -21.16 0.33 5.78
N PHE A 278 -20.72 0.93 4.67
CA PHE A 278 -20.66 2.39 4.57
C PHE A 278 -22.04 3.05 4.67
N ILE A 279 -23.08 2.46 4.07
CA ILE A 279 -24.46 2.97 4.20
C ILE A 279 -24.92 2.92 5.66
N GLN A 280 -24.66 1.81 6.36
CA GLN A 280 -24.99 1.67 7.79
C GLN A 280 -24.27 2.70 8.67
N HIS A 281 -23.09 3.15 8.26
CA HIS A 281 -22.34 4.23 8.93
C HIS A 281 -22.73 5.63 8.44
N GLY A 282 -23.83 5.76 7.69
CA GLY A 282 -24.39 7.05 7.31
C GLY A 282 -23.72 7.72 6.11
N LEU A 283 -23.12 6.95 5.20
CA LEU A 283 -22.49 7.48 3.98
C LEU A 283 -23.42 8.42 3.21
N LEU A 284 -24.66 8.01 2.91
CA LEU A 284 -25.59 8.82 2.12
C LEU A 284 -25.93 10.17 2.78
N LYS A 285 -26.07 10.19 4.11
CA LYS A 285 -26.28 11.42 4.87
C LYS A 285 -25.05 12.33 4.83
N THR A 286 -23.86 11.74 4.98
CA THR A 286 -22.60 12.46 4.96
C THR A 286 -22.34 13.08 3.58
N LEU A 287 -22.61 12.34 2.50
CA LEU A 287 -22.53 12.85 1.13
C LEU A 287 -23.52 14.00 0.88
N SER A 288 -24.73 13.92 1.44
CA SER A 288 -25.73 15.01 1.35
C SER A 288 -25.19 16.31 1.98
N ASN A 289 -24.67 16.22 3.20
CA ASN A 289 -24.12 17.39 3.90
C ASN A 289 -22.94 18.00 3.13
N LEU A 290 -21.99 17.16 2.68
CA LEU A 290 -20.81 17.59 1.94
C LEU A 290 -21.16 18.17 0.56
N TYR A 291 -22.22 17.67 -0.08
CA TYR A 291 -22.69 18.21 -1.36
C TYR A 291 -23.04 19.71 -1.25
N PHE A 292 -23.72 20.11 -0.17
CA PHE A 292 -24.09 21.51 0.04
C PHE A 292 -22.90 22.41 0.40
N GLU A 293 -21.89 21.85 1.08
CA GLU A 293 -20.70 22.58 1.49
C GLU A 293 -19.67 22.74 0.36
N MET A 294 -19.54 21.74 -0.53
CA MET A 294 -18.45 21.64 -1.50
C MET A 294 -18.96 21.25 -2.90
N ARG A 295 -19.67 22.17 -3.56
CA ARG A 295 -20.27 21.94 -4.89
C ARG A 295 -19.26 21.55 -5.96
N GLU A 296 -17.98 21.95 -5.85
CA GLU A 296 -16.94 21.58 -6.81
C GLU A 296 -16.69 20.07 -6.93
N ASN A 297 -17.08 19.27 -5.91
CA ASN A 297 -16.92 17.82 -5.90
C ASN A 297 -18.19 17.05 -6.28
N GLN A 298 -19.20 17.75 -6.80
CA GLN A 298 -20.49 17.21 -7.23
C GLN A 298 -20.40 15.92 -8.05
N THR A 299 -19.53 15.86 -9.06
CA THR A 299 -19.39 14.67 -9.91
C THR A 299 -19.00 13.43 -9.10
N ALA A 300 -18.14 13.58 -8.08
CA ALA A 300 -17.74 12.45 -7.23
C ALA A 300 -18.90 11.94 -6.37
N PHE A 301 -19.74 12.85 -5.85
CA PHE A 301 -20.92 12.49 -5.07
C PHE A 301 -21.98 11.79 -5.93
N ILE A 302 -22.22 12.29 -7.14
CA ILE A 302 -23.09 11.65 -8.13
C ILE A 302 -22.55 10.27 -8.49
N TYR A 303 -21.25 10.17 -8.74
CA TYR A 303 -20.58 8.92 -9.10
C TYR A 303 -20.74 7.84 -8.02
N ILE A 304 -20.42 8.16 -6.76
CA ILE A 304 -20.58 7.21 -5.65
C ILE A 304 -22.04 6.77 -5.52
N THR A 305 -22.99 7.72 -5.54
CA THR A 305 -24.42 7.42 -5.40
C THR A 305 -24.92 6.54 -6.55
N ALA A 306 -24.48 6.81 -7.78
CA ALA A 306 -24.77 5.99 -8.95
C ALA A 306 -24.21 4.56 -8.80
N ASN A 307 -22.97 4.41 -8.34
CA ASN A 307 -22.34 3.12 -8.11
C ASN A 307 -23.03 2.30 -7.01
N ILE A 308 -23.47 2.94 -5.92
CA ILE A 308 -24.29 2.27 -4.88
C ILE A 308 -25.55 1.66 -5.51
N CYS A 309 -26.17 2.37 -6.46
CA CYS A 309 -27.36 1.88 -7.15
C CYS A 309 -27.10 0.67 -8.05
N PHE A 310 -25.85 0.24 -8.30
CA PHE A 310 -25.53 -1.02 -9.00
C PHE A 310 -25.65 -2.26 -8.12
N LEU A 311 -25.72 -2.10 -6.80
CA LEU A 311 -25.97 -3.21 -5.89
C LEU A 311 -27.43 -3.70 -6.00
N LYS A 312 -27.65 -5.03 -6.01
CA LYS A 312 -28.99 -5.64 -6.05
C LYS A 312 -29.40 -6.07 -4.63
N ASN A 313 -29.72 -5.08 -3.80
CA ASN A 313 -30.11 -5.30 -2.42
C ASN A 313 -31.25 -4.33 -2.02
N ASP A 314 -32.37 -4.88 -1.55
CA ASP A 314 -33.58 -4.10 -1.24
C ASP A 314 -33.37 -3.10 -0.09
N TYR A 315 -32.53 -3.42 0.89
CA TYR A 315 -32.14 -2.47 1.94
C TYR A 315 -31.43 -1.27 1.34
N VAL A 316 -30.43 -1.51 0.49
CA VAL A 316 -29.64 -0.44 -0.16
C VAL A 316 -30.51 0.45 -1.04
N ILE A 317 -31.41 -0.15 -1.82
CA ILE A 317 -32.36 0.60 -2.66
C ILE A 317 -33.26 1.48 -1.79
N THR A 318 -33.78 0.93 -0.68
CA THR A 318 -34.62 1.68 0.25
C THR A 318 -33.87 2.88 0.81
N GLU A 319 -32.66 2.67 1.33
CA GLU A 319 -31.82 3.73 1.89
C GLU A 319 -31.54 4.84 0.87
N VAL A 320 -31.19 4.49 -0.37
CA VAL A 320 -30.96 5.47 -1.45
C VAL A 320 -32.21 6.28 -1.73
N LEU A 321 -33.38 5.64 -1.94
CA LEU A 321 -34.62 6.36 -2.27
C LEU A 321 -35.07 7.32 -1.19
N THR A 322 -34.80 6.98 0.07
CA THR A 322 -35.13 7.84 1.22
C THR A 322 -34.04 8.85 1.53
N SER A 323 -32.89 8.79 0.86
CA SER A 323 -31.77 9.67 1.12
C SER A 323 -31.96 11.06 0.53
N GLU A 324 -31.50 12.07 1.25
CA GLU A 324 -31.53 13.46 0.80
C GLU A 324 -30.58 13.71 -0.38
N ILE A 325 -29.43 13.02 -0.42
CA ILE A 325 -28.49 13.13 -1.56
C ILE A 325 -29.14 12.68 -2.87
N PHE A 326 -29.98 11.64 -2.85
CA PHE A 326 -30.69 11.20 -4.05
C PHE A 326 -31.68 12.26 -4.56
N ASN A 327 -32.49 12.84 -3.67
CA ASN A 327 -33.42 13.92 -4.04
C ASN A 327 -32.66 15.15 -4.54
N THR A 328 -31.54 15.49 -3.88
CA THR A 328 -30.66 16.58 -4.31
C THR A 328 -30.13 16.34 -5.72
N ILE A 329 -29.73 15.10 -6.07
CA ILE A 329 -29.27 14.75 -7.42
C ILE A 329 -30.40 14.86 -8.45
N LEU A 330 -31.63 14.47 -8.10
CA LEU A 330 -32.79 14.57 -8.99
C LEU A 330 -33.22 16.01 -9.26
N ALA A 331 -32.91 16.95 -8.37
CA ALA A 331 -33.21 18.38 -8.52
C ALA A 331 -32.10 19.17 -9.26
N LEU A 332 -31.12 18.50 -9.86
CA LEU A 332 -30.00 19.14 -10.58
C LEU A 332 -30.32 19.51 -12.03
N ASP A 333 -31.54 19.25 -12.49
CA ASP A 333 -31.98 19.53 -13.86
C ASP A 333 -31.89 21.02 -14.22
N GLU A 334 -32.00 21.92 -13.24
CA GLU A 334 -31.90 23.37 -13.45
C GLU A 334 -30.45 23.90 -13.53
N GLN A 335 -29.44 23.04 -13.41
CA GLN A 335 -28.01 23.44 -13.36
C GLN A 335 -27.22 22.94 -14.58
N GLU A 336 -26.17 23.67 -14.96
CA GLU A 336 -25.21 23.21 -15.98
C GLU A 336 -24.38 22.02 -15.46
N LEU A 337 -24.91 20.82 -15.64
CA LEU A 337 -24.23 19.56 -15.36
C LEU A 337 -23.20 19.24 -16.45
N ASN A 338 -22.08 18.63 -16.05
CA ASN A 338 -21.10 18.16 -17.02
C ASN A 338 -21.55 16.84 -17.68
N LYS A 339 -20.86 16.44 -18.76
CA LYS A 339 -21.17 15.22 -19.51
C LYS A 339 -21.16 13.96 -18.64
N ASN A 340 -20.23 13.84 -17.69
CA ASN A 340 -20.11 12.65 -16.86
C ASN A 340 -21.24 12.57 -15.83
N ASP A 341 -21.66 13.71 -15.26
CA ASP A 341 -22.78 13.77 -14.32
C ASP A 341 -24.04 13.20 -14.97
N TYR A 342 -24.38 13.62 -16.19
CA TYR A 342 -25.53 13.08 -16.92
C TYR A 342 -25.41 11.58 -17.21
N ILE A 343 -24.21 11.09 -17.54
CA ILE A 343 -23.97 9.65 -17.75
C ILE A 343 -24.27 8.90 -16.45
N TYR A 344 -23.70 9.33 -15.32
CA TYR A 344 -23.87 8.68 -14.03
C TYR A 344 -25.31 8.73 -13.52
N ILE A 345 -25.97 9.90 -13.61
CA ILE A 345 -27.38 10.01 -13.23
C ILE A 345 -28.22 9.10 -14.14
N SER A 346 -28.01 9.10 -15.46
CA SER A 346 -28.79 8.24 -16.37
C SER A 346 -28.62 6.74 -16.06
N GLN A 347 -27.40 6.32 -15.68
CA GLN A 347 -27.10 4.96 -15.26
C GLN A 347 -27.79 4.65 -13.92
N MET A 348 -27.71 5.55 -12.94
CA MET A 348 -28.40 5.44 -11.65
C MET A 348 -29.90 5.22 -11.83
N LEU A 349 -30.56 6.07 -12.64
CA LEU A 349 -31.99 5.99 -12.90
C LEU A 349 -32.38 4.67 -13.58
N GLN A 350 -31.55 4.21 -14.52
CA GLN A 350 -31.75 2.94 -15.21
C GLN A 350 -31.57 1.74 -14.27
N GLN A 351 -30.59 1.78 -13.37
CA GLN A 351 -30.39 0.69 -12.42
C GLN A 351 -31.54 0.61 -11.43
N LEU A 352 -31.97 1.74 -10.86
CA LEU A 352 -33.05 1.77 -9.89
C LEU A 352 -34.34 1.18 -10.46
N ILE A 353 -34.81 1.66 -11.62
CA ILE A 353 -36.10 1.23 -12.19
C ILE A 353 -36.18 -0.27 -12.50
N ARG A 354 -35.03 -0.92 -12.76
CA ARG A 354 -34.94 -2.34 -13.10
C ARG A 354 -34.88 -3.28 -11.89
N LYS A 355 -34.77 -2.77 -10.66
CA LYS A 355 -34.35 -3.55 -9.49
C LYS A 355 -35.42 -3.83 -8.44
N TYR A 356 -36.67 -3.45 -8.69
CA TYR A 356 -37.71 -3.57 -7.69
C TYR A 356 -38.32 -4.98 -7.63
N SER A 357 -38.03 -5.68 -6.54
CA SER A 357 -38.84 -6.80 -6.03
C SER A 357 -40.11 -6.30 -5.31
N ASN A 358 -40.09 -5.05 -4.83
CA ASN A 358 -41.13 -4.43 -4.00
C ASN A 358 -41.87 -3.31 -4.75
N GLU A 359 -43.16 -3.51 -4.98
CA GLU A 359 -44.03 -2.56 -5.69
C GLU A 359 -44.17 -1.21 -4.96
N GLN A 360 -44.13 -1.19 -3.63
CA GLN A 360 -44.28 0.05 -2.86
C GLN A 360 -43.10 1.02 -3.10
N LEU A 361 -41.88 0.49 -3.15
CA LEU A 361 -40.69 1.28 -3.45
C LEU A 361 -40.71 1.79 -4.89
N TYR A 362 -41.20 0.98 -5.83
CA TYR A 362 -41.38 1.41 -7.21
C TYR A 362 -42.37 2.57 -7.31
N ARG A 363 -43.53 2.49 -6.63
CA ARG A 363 -44.51 3.57 -6.57
C ARG A 363 -43.95 4.82 -5.91
N TYR A 364 -43.16 4.66 -4.85
CA TYR A 364 -42.50 5.77 -4.19
C TYR A 364 -41.54 6.49 -5.16
N LEU A 365 -40.69 5.74 -5.87
CA LEU A 365 -39.79 6.32 -6.87
C LEU A 365 -40.55 7.17 -7.89
N LEU A 366 -41.61 6.62 -8.50
CA LEU A 366 -42.31 7.31 -9.58
C LEU A 366 -43.14 8.52 -9.11
N ASN A 367 -43.77 8.43 -7.93
CA ASN A 367 -44.79 9.40 -7.53
C ASN A 367 -44.34 10.36 -6.43
N LYS A 368 -43.23 10.06 -5.74
CA LYS A 368 -42.74 10.82 -4.58
C LYS A 368 -41.35 11.41 -4.77
N THR A 369 -40.72 11.20 -5.93
CA THR A 369 -39.41 11.78 -6.27
C THR A 369 -39.48 12.42 -7.64
N ASP A 370 -38.51 13.26 -7.98
CA ASP A 370 -38.41 13.92 -9.29
C ASP A 370 -37.85 13.01 -10.40
N TYR A 371 -37.91 11.68 -10.20
CA TYR A 371 -37.36 10.67 -11.10
C TYR A 371 -37.89 10.81 -12.54
N VAL A 372 -39.22 10.88 -12.70
CA VAL A 372 -39.87 10.96 -14.02
C VAL A 372 -39.52 12.28 -14.71
N TYR A 373 -39.46 13.35 -13.92
CA TYR A 373 -39.13 14.69 -14.39
C TYR A 373 -37.67 14.78 -14.88
N MET A 374 -36.70 14.30 -14.09
CA MET A 374 -35.29 14.21 -14.48
C MET A 374 -35.08 13.34 -15.73
N LEU A 375 -35.80 12.21 -15.86
CA LEU A 375 -35.80 11.41 -17.09
C LEU A 375 -36.28 12.23 -18.29
N GLY A 376 -37.39 12.96 -18.16
CA GLY A 376 -37.91 13.84 -19.20
C GLY A 376 -36.89 14.91 -19.60
N HIS A 377 -36.22 15.52 -18.62
CA HIS A 377 -35.18 16.52 -18.83
C HIS A 377 -34.01 15.98 -19.66
N MET A 378 -33.44 14.83 -19.25
CA MET A 378 -32.32 14.18 -19.95
C MET A 378 -32.65 13.86 -21.42
N MET A 379 -33.90 13.52 -21.70
CA MET A 379 -34.33 13.18 -23.06
C MET A 379 -34.60 14.42 -23.93
N LYS A 380 -34.98 15.56 -23.33
CA LYS A 380 -35.22 16.84 -24.03
C LYS A 380 -33.91 17.57 -24.36
N GLN A 381 -32.94 17.59 -23.45
CA GLN A 381 -31.79 18.51 -23.55
C GLN A 381 -30.46 17.88 -24.00
N PHE A 382 -30.34 16.54 -24.09
CA PHE A 382 -29.03 15.91 -24.24
C PHE A 382 -28.83 15.08 -25.51
N GLU A 383 -27.77 15.39 -26.25
CA GLU A 383 -27.40 14.71 -27.51
C GLU A 383 -26.56 13.44 -27.30
N LEU A 384 -26.17 13.12 -26.06
CA LEU A 384 -25.36 11.93 -25.81
C LEU A 384 -26.19 10.66 -25.99
N ARG A 385 -25.74 9.84 -26.93
CA ARG A 385 -26.34 8.55 -27.26
C ARG A 385 -26.54 7.64 -26.03
N GLU A 386 -25.56 7.59 -25.13
CA GLU A 386 -25.62 6.73 -23.93
C GLU A 386 -26.73 7.16 -22.96
N VAL A 387 -26.85 8.45 -22.70
CA VAL A 387 -27.90 9.03 -21.84
C VAL A 387 -29.28 8.78 -22.43
N LEU A 388 -29.45 9.04 -23.74
CA LEU A 388 -30.69 8.77 -24.46
C LEU A 388 -31.07 7.29 -24.44
N GLN A 389 -30.11 6.38 -24.65
CA GLN A 389 -30.35 4.94 -24.57
C GLN A 389 -30.79 4.49 -23.18
N ASN A 390 -30.16 5.04 -22.13
CA ASN A 390 -30.52 4.74 -20.75
C ASN A 390 -31.93 5.24 -20.42
N ALA A 391 -32.25 6.48 -20.78
CA ALA A 391 -33.58 7.06 -20.54
C ALA A 391 -34.68 6.33 -21.32
N ILE A 392 -34.48 6.04 -22.61
CA ILE A 392 -35.41 5.23 -23.41
C ILE A 392 -35.61 3.86 -22.76
N SER A 393 -34.54 3.22 -22.27
CA SER A 393 -34.68 1.95 -21.59
C SER A 393 -35.49 2.04 -20.30
N CYS A 394 -35.43 3.15 -19.57
CA CYS A 394 -36.27 3.36 -18.38
C CYS A 394 -37.75 3.45 -18.79
N VAL A 395 -38.07 4.22 -19.83
CA VAL A 395 -39.43 4.37 -20.36
C VAL A 395 -39.99 3.02 -20.84
N ILE A 396 -39.21 2.26 -21.61
CA ILE A 396 -39.60 0.91 -22.05
C ILE A 396 -39.85 0.01 -20.85
N HIS A 397 -39.00 0.06 -19.83
CA HIS A 397 -39.18 -0.75 -18.62
C HIS A 397 -40.47 -0.38 -17.87
N MET A 398 -40.79 0.92 -17.76
CA MET A 398 -42.06 1.38 -17.16
C MET A 398 -43.27 0.90 -18.00
N ALA A 399 -43.20 1.01 -19.32
CA ALA A 399 -44.27 0.60 -20.22
C ALA A 399 -44.52 -0.93 -20.26
N HIS A 400 -43.47 -1.72 -20.05
CA HIS A 400 -43.48 -3.18 -20.11
C HIS A 400 -43.25 -3.85 -18.75
N SER A 401 -43.46 -3.12 -17.66
CA SER A 401 -43.38 -3.67 -16.30
C SER A 401 -44.25 -4.93 -16.16
N GLN A 402 -43.72 -5.96 -15.50
CA GLN A 402 -44.42 -7.22 -15.25
C GLN A 402 -45.61 -7.08 -14.27
N SER A 403 -45.65 -6.00 -13.46
CA SER A 403 -46.82 -5.70 -12.64
C SER A 403 -47.87 -4.94 -13.45
N GLU A 404 -49.09 -5.49 -13.48
CA GLU A 404 -50.26 -4.88 -14.12
C GLU A 404 -50.58 -3.50 -13.49
N GLU A 405 -50.32 -3.32 -12.20
CA GLU A 405 -50.54 -2.05 -11.49
C GLU A 405 -49.51 -0.98 -11.88
N LEU A 406 -48.26 -1.38 -12.12
CA LEU A 406 -47.19 -0.49 -12.59
C LEU A 406 -47.36 -0.12 -14.07
N ALA A 407 -47.79 -1.08 -14.90
CA ALA A 407 -48.19 -0.79 -16.28
C ALA A 407 -49.43 0.13 -16.32
N LYS A 408 -50.36 -0.01 -15.36
CA LYS A 408 -51.49 0.91 -15.18
C LYS A 408 -51.04 2.31 -14.75
N LEU A 409 -50.07 2.43 -13.83
CA LEU A 409 -49.50 3.74 -13.46
C LEU A 409 -48.96 4.49 -14.67
N PHE A 410 -48.16 3.83 -15.53
CA PHE A 410 -47.66 4.45 -16.76
C PHE A 410 -48.77 4.75 -17.78
N ARG A 411 -49.82 3.91 -17.86
CA ARG A 411 -50.91 4.04 -18.85
C ARG A 411 -52.05 4.97 -18.43
N TYR A 412 -52.19 5.28 -17.14
CA TYR A 412 -53.33 6.02 -16.60
C TYR A 412 -52.95 7.21 -15.71
N ASP A 413 -51.69 7.34 -15.27
CA ASP A 413 -51.25 8.56 -14.57
C ASP A 413 -50.97 9.66 -15.60
N ILE A 414 -51.91 10.60 -15.70
CA ILE A 414 -51.88 11.66 -16.71
C ILE A 414 -50.62 12.51 -16.60
N ASN A 415 -50.02 12.66 -15.42
CA ASN A 415 -48.78 13.44 -15.27
C ASN A 415 -47.60 12.74 -15.92
N ILE A 416 -47.49 11.41 -15.75
CA ILE A 416 -46.43 10.60 -16.37
C ILE A 416 -46.65 10.55 -17.88
N ILE A 417 -47.90 10.37 -18.32
CA ILE A 417 -48.27 10.34 -19.73
C ILE A 417 -48.02 11.68 -20.40
N GLU A 418 -48.47 12.79 -19.83
CA GLU A 418 -48.26 14.14 -20.38
C GLU A 418 -46.77 14.47 -20.48
N GLN A 419 -45.97 14.17 -19.45
CA GLN A 419 -44.53 14.38 -19.46
C GLN A 419 -43.81 13.53 -20.52
N VAL A 420 -44.26 12.28 -20.76
CA VAL A 420 -43.70 11.40 -21.80
C VAL A 420 -44.25 11.73 -23.21
N PHE A 421 -45.50 12.19 -23.34
CA PHE A 421 -46.11 12.55 -24.63
C PHE A 421 -45.64 13.90 -25.14
N GLU A 422 -45.55 14.91 -24.28
CA GLU A 422 -44.91 16.19 -24.60
C GLU A 422 -43.47 15.94 -25.09
N PHE A 423 -42.80 14.94 -24.53
CA PHE A 423 -41.49 14.45 -24.96
C PHE A 423 -41.47 13.81 -26.37
N LEU A 424 -42.41 12.91 -26.71
CA LEU A 424 -42.40 12.23 -28.03
C LEU A 424 -42.77 13.15 -29.21
N ASN A 425 -43.53 14.21 -28.96
CA ASN A 425 -43.94 15.16 -29.99
C ASN A 425 -42.85 16.17 -30.39
N ILE A 426 -41.82 16.40 -29.56
CA ILE A 426 -40.78 17.41 -29.84
C ILE A 426 -39.73 16.94 -30.89
N LYS A 427 -39.73 15.66 -31.29
CA LYS A 427 -38.79 15.12 -32.31
C LYS A 427 -39.37 14.98 -33.73
N TYR A 428 -40.63 15.35 -33.93
CA TYR A 428 -41.32 15.22 -35.22
C TYR A 428 -41.94 16.53 -35.73
N ASP A 429 -41.45 17.68 -35.25
CA ASP A 429 -41.62 18.98 -35.89
C ASP A 429 -40.31 19.47 -36.52
#